data_AF-A0A520HHR4-F1
#
_entry.id   AF-A0A520HHR4-F1
#
_cell.length_a   1.000
_cell.length_b   1.000
_cell.length_c   1.000
_cell.angle_alpha   90.00
_cell.angle_beta   90.00
_cell.angle_gamma   90.00
#
_symmetry.space_group_name_H-M   'P 1'
#
loop_
_entity.id
_entity.type
_entity.pdbx_description
1 polymer ?
#
loop_
_entity_poly.entity_id
_entity_poly.type
_entity_poly.pdbx_seq_one_letter_code
_entity_poly.pdbx_strand_id
1 'polypeptide(L)'
;MATLQSIFGAPVIPMDSIADLEKAAPNLMVYAIPAILIFTLLEYGISHFSEHKSYENKETIGSVLIGLGNLAVNLLMKMVLLYAAIWIYNLLPWRINLNWWTLPICFVAYDFCSYWSHRISHFNRFFWATHVVHHSAEHYNLTVAFRQSWVQHFKT
;
A
#
# COMPACT_ATOMS: atom_id res chain seq x y z
N MET A 1 7.79 -22.68 -26.79
CA MET A 1 7.01 -21.46 -27.11
C MET A 1 5.86 -21.41 -26.10
N ALA A 2 5.75 -20.37 -25.28
CA ALA A 2 4.63 -20.23 -24.35
C ALA A 2 3.32 -20.11 -25.16
N THR A 3 2.31 -20.91 -24.85
CA THR A 3 1.00 -20.81 -25.50
C THR A 3 0.22 -19.66 -24.88
N LEU A 4 -0.72 -19.04 -25.62
CA LEU A 4 -1.59 -17.99 -25.04
C LEU A 4 -2.29 -18.45 -23.75
N GLN A 5 -2.65 -19.73 -23.69
CA GLN A 5 -3.25 -20.35 -22.50
C GLN A 5 -2.28 -20.48 -21.33
N SER A 6 -0.97 -20.69 -21.57
CA SER A 6 0.02 -20.71 -20.48
C SER A 6 0.23 -19.32 -19.87
N ILE A 7 -0.19 -18.25 -20.55
CA ILE A 7 -0.11 -16.87 -20.04
C ILE A 7 -1.46 -16.42 -19.46
N PHE A 8 -2.56 -16.56 -20.20
CA PHE A 8 -3.88 -15.99 -19.88
C PHE A 8 -4.95 -17.01 -19.45
N GLY A 9 -4.55 -18.26 -19.20
CA GLY A 9 -5.46 -19.35 -18.83
C GLY A 9 -5.39 -19.72 -17.34
N ALA A 10 -5.07 -18.78 -16.44
CA ALA A 10 -4.98 -19.10 -15.02
C ALA A 10 -6.33 -19.60 -14.46
N PRO A 11 -6.31 -20.52 -13.48
CA PRO A 11 -7.53 -21.02 -12.88
C PRO A 11 -8.25 -19.92 -12.10
N VAL A 12 -9.55 -20.09 -11.92
CA VAL A 12 -10.32 -19.25 -10.99
C VAL A 12 -9.85 -19.51 -9.55
N ILE A 13 -9.97 -18.50 -8.69
CA ILE A 13 -9.69 -18.61 -7.26
C ILE A 13 -11.02 -18.89 -6.55
N PRO A 14 -11.22 -20.06 -5.94
CA PRO A 14 -12.44 -20.35 -5.17
C PRO A 14 -12.54 -19.42 -3.95
N MET A 15 -13.75 -18.92 -3.66
CA MET A 15 -13.97 -17.95 -2.58
C MET A 15 -13.76 -18.55 -1.19
N ASP A 16 -14.01 -19.85 -1.06
CA ASP A 16 -13.77 -20.66 0.13
C ASP A 16 -12.28 -20.92 0.39
N SER A 17 -11.42 -20.82 -0.63
CA SER A 17 -9.97 -21.03 -0.51
C SER A 17 -9.18 -19.75 -0.14
N ILE A 18 -9.84 -18.61 0.07
CA ILE A 18 -9.15 -17.33 0.35
C ILE A 18 -8.32 -17.41 1.63
N ALA A 19 -8.84 -18.07 2.66
CA ALA A 19 -8.12 -18.22 3.93
C ALA A 19 -6.83 -19.05 3.78
N ASP A 20 -6.84 -20.04 2.88
CA ASP A 20 -5.67 -20.86 2.62
C ASP A 20 -4.63 -20.12 1.78
N LEU A 21 -5.08 -19.30 0.82
CA LEU A 21 -4.21 -18.38 0.07
C LEU A 21 -3.54 -17.36 0.99
N GLU A 22 -4.27 -16.80 1.96
CA GLU A 22 -3.68 -15.89 2.94
C GLU A 22 -2.59 -16.57 3.78
N LYS A 23 -2.82 -17.83 4.20
CA LYS A 23 -1.82 -18.60 4.97
C LYS A 23 -0.59 -18.98 4.15
N ALA A 24 -0.77 -19.23 2.84
CA ALA A 24 0.33 -19.55 1.93
C ALA A 24 1.18 -18.33 1.55
N ALA A 25 0.62 -17.11 1.67
CA ALA A 25 1.32 -15.88 1.35
C ALA A 25 2.42 -15.57 2.39
N PRO A 26 3.60 -15.10 1.97
CA PRO A 26 4.65 -14.70 2.89
C PRO A 26 4.21 -13.47 3.70
N ASN A 27 4.36 -13.54 5.02
CA ASN A 27 3.98 -12.45 5.91
C ASN A 27 5.10 -11.39 6.00
N LEU A 28 5.27 -10.64 4.92
CA LEU A 28 6.31 -9.59 4.80
C LEU A 28 6.14 -8.46 5.84
N MET A 29 4.91 -8.21 6.30
CA MET A 29 4.61 -7.16 7.27
C MET A 29 5.27 -7.39 8.63
N VAL A 30 5.45 -8.66 9.04
CA VAL A 30 6.14 -9.01 10.29
C VAL A 30 7.59 -8.52 10.31
N TYR A 31 8.22 -8.40 9.15
CA TYR A 31 9.58 -7.89 9.02
C TYR A 31 9.62 -6.39 8.73
N ALA A 32 8.72 -5.90 7.87
CA ALA A 32 8.69 -4.50 7.45
C ALA A 32 8.32 -3.54 8.59
N ILE A 33 7.31 -3.87 9.41
CA ILE A 33 6.83 -2.99 10.48
C ILE A 33 7.94 -2.73 11.52
N PRO A 34 8.62 -3.75 12.09
CA PRO A 34 9.72 -3.51 13.02
C PRO A 34 10.86 -2.69 12.40
N ALA A 35 11.22 -2.97 11.15
CA ALA A 35 12.27 -2.22 10.47
C ALA A 35 11.92 -0.73 10.37
N ILE A 36 10.71 -0.39 9.90
CA ILE A 36 10.24 1.00 9.80
C ILE A 36 10.25 1.68 11.17
N LEU A 37 9.78 1.00 12.23
CA LEU A 37 9.78 1.54 13.58
C LEU A 37 11.21 1.80 14.10
N ILE A 38 12.12 0.85 13.92
CA ILE A 38 13.53 0.99 14.32
C ILE A 38 14.16 2.18 13.60
N PHE A 39 14.03 2.26 12.27
CA PHE A 39 14.60 3.38 11.52
C PHE A 39 13.98 4.73 11.89
N THR A 40 12.68 4.77 12.17
CA THR A 40 12.01 6.00 12.64
C THR A 40 12.54 6.43 14.01
N LEU A 41 12.70 5.50 14.96
CA LEU A 41 13.25 5.81 16.29
C LEU A 41 14.72 6.22 16.22
N LEU A 42 15.51 5.58 15.36
CA LEU A 42 16.90 5.94 15.10
C LEU A 42 16.99 7.35 14.50
N GLU A 43 16.20 7.66 13.47
CA GLU A 43 16.18 9.00 12.87
C GLU A 43 15.73 10.06 13.88
N TYR A 44 14.70 9.78 14.67
CA TYR A 44 14.24 10.65 15.75
C TYR A 44 15.35 10.93 16.78
N GLY A 45 16.04 9.86 17.23
CA GLY A 45 17.16 9.96 18.16
C GLY A 45 18.33 10.77 17.60
N ILE A 46 18.73 10.51 16.35
CA ILE A 46 19.80 11.26 15.67
C ILE A 46 19.40 12.74 15.51
N SER A 47 18.15 13.02 15.11
CA SER A 47 17.68 14.40 14.95
C SER A 47 17.66 15.18 16.26
N HIS A 48 17.47 14.52 17.41
CA HIS A 48 17.54 15.17 18.72
C HIS A 48 18.93 15.74 19.04
N PHE A 49 19.99 15.09 18.57
CA PHE A 49 21.38 15.52 18.77
C PHE A 49 21.97 16.30 17.58
N SER A 50 21.22 16.41 16.48
CA SER A 50 21.61 17.16 15.29
C SER A 50 21.21 18.63 15.40
N GLU A 51 21.94 19.50 14.71
CA GLU A 51 21.54 20.91 14.53
C GLU A 51 20.28 21.02 13.66
N HIS A 52 20.02 20.01 12.82
CA HIS A 52 18.81 19.91 12.02
C HIS A 52 17.70 19.19 12.78
N LYS A 53 16.83 20.00 13.41
CA LYS A 53 15.60 19.53 14.05
C LYS A 53 14.53 19.25 13.00
N SER A 54 14.50 18.02 12.50
CA SER A 54 13.53 17.56 11.50
C SER A 54 12.24 17.03 12.12
N TYR A 55 12.10 17.11 13.45
CA TYR A 55 10.95 16.59 14.20
C TYR A 55 10.32 17.67 15.06
N GLU A 56 9.04 17.92 14.83
CA GLU A 56 8.19 18.73 15.69
C GLU A 56 7.25 17.82 16.48
N ASN A 57 7.17 17.99 17.80
CA ASN A 57 6.44 17.06 18.69
C ASN A 57 4.96 16.94 18.32
N LYS A 58 4.30 18.07 18.03
CA LYS A 58 2.87 18.11 17.69
C LYS A 58 2.60 17.40 16.36
N GLU A 59 3.46 17.63 15.36
CA GLU A 59 3.36 16.97 14.07
C GLU A 59 3.60 15.47 14.21
N THR A 60 4.62 15.07 14.97
CA THR A 60 4.98 13.67 15.23
C THR A 60 3.82 12.91 15.87
N ILE A 61 3.25 13.45 16.95
CA ILE A 61 2.08 12.86 17.62
C ILE A 61 0.90 12.77 16.66
N GLY A 62 0.64 13.85 15.90
CA GLY A 62 -0.42 13.86 14.88
C GLY A 62 -0.24 12.75 13.83
N SER A 63 0.98 12.59 13.31
CA SER A 63 1.32 11.57 12.32
C SER A 63 1.12 10.16 12.86
N VAL A 64 1.54 9.89 14.10
CA VAL A 64 1.34 8.60 14.76
C VAL A 64 -0.15 8.31 14.96
N LEU A 65 -0.95 9.28 15.43
CA LEU A 65 -2.38 9.10 15.65
C LEU A 65 -3.14 8.86 14.34
N ILE A 66 -2.81 9.61 13.28
CA ILE A 66 -3.36 9.38 11.93
C ILE A 66 -3.01 7.97 11.47
N GLY A 67 -1.76 7.52 11.66
CA GLY A 67 -1.30 6.19 11.29
C GLY A 67 -2.04 5.07 12.04
N LEU A 68 -2.29 5.23 13.34
CA LEU A 68 -3.08 4.28 14.13
C LEU A 68 -4.53 4.17 13.63
N GLY A 69 -5.16 5.30 13.30
CA GLY A 69 -6.49 5.30 12.67
C GLY A 69 -6.47 4.64 11.29
N ASN A 70 -5.43 4.92 10.48
CA ASN A 70 -5.27 4.33 9.17
C ASN A 70 -5.10 2.81 9.26
N LEU A 71 -4.36 2.30 10.25
CA LEU A 71 -4.21 0.87 10.52
C LEU A 71 -5.57 0.21 10.78
N ALA A 72 -6.41 0.80 11.64
CA ALA A 72 -7.74 0.27 11.93
C ALA A 72 -8.63 0.19 10.68
N VAL A 73 -8.63 1.25 9.86
CA VAL A 73 -9.39 1.27 8.60
C VAL A 73 -8.83 0.26 7.59
N ASN A 74 -7.50 0.16 7.46
CA ASN A 74 -6.85 -0.79 6.55
C ASN A 74 -7.17 -2.24 6.91
N LEU A 75 -7.31 -2.59 8.19
CA LEU A 75 -7.69 -3.94 8.61
C LEU A 75 -9.07 -4.34 8.06
N LEU A 76 -10.03 -3.41 8.10
CA LEU A 76 -11.36 -3.63 7.52
C LEU A 76 -11.29 -3.66 5.98
N MET A 77 -10.63 -2.66 5.39
CA MET A 77 -10.57 -2.49 3.94
C MET A 77 -9.78 -3.60 3.25
N LYS A 78 -8.77 -4.19 3.91
CA LYS A 78 -7.99 -5.33 3.38
C LYS A 78 -8.92 -6.49 2.98
N MET A 79 -9.88 -6.84 3.83
CA MET A 79 -10.80 -7.95 3.54
C MET A 79 -11.73 -7.60 2.38
N VAL A 80 -12.34 -6.41 2.40
CA VAL A 80 -13.26 -5.96 1.35
C VAL A 80 -12.57 -5.91 0.00
N LEU A 81 -11.39 -5.28 -0.08
CA LEU A 81 -10.64 -5.11 -1.32
C LEU A 81 -10.10 -6.44 -1.84
N LEU A 82 -9.64 -7.35 -0.97
CA LEU A 82 -9.19 -8.67 -1.38
C LEU A 82 -10.32 -9.48 -2.03
N TYR A 83 -11.49 -9.52 -1.39
CA TYR A 83 -12.65 -10.24 -1.91
C TYR A 83 -13.14 -9.61 -3.22
N ALA A 84 -13.21 -8.28 -3.31
CA ALA A 84 -13.56 -7.58 -4.54
C ALA A 84 -12.57 -7.86 -5.68
N ALA A 85 -11.26 -7.87 -5.38
CA ALA A 85 -10.22 -8.17 -6.36
C ALA A 85 -10.33 -9.60 -6.89
N ILE A 86 -10.58 -10.58 -6.03
CA ILE A 86 -10.78 -11.99 -6.43
C ILE A 86 -12.06 -12.16 -7.24
N TRP A 87 -13.14 -11.47 -6.85
CA TRP A 87 -14.39 -11.47 -7.61
C TRP A 87 -14.19 -10.93 -9.02
N ILE A 88 -13.54 -9.77 -9.18
CA ILE A 88 -13.20 -9.21 -10.50
C ILE A 88 -12.28 -10.16 -11.26
N TYR A 89 -11.24 -10.69 -10.63
CA TYR A 89 -10.30 -11.65 -11.23
C TYR A 89 -11.03 -12.86 -11.84
N ASN A 90 -12.01 -13.42 -11.12
CA ASN A 90 -12.79 -14.57 -11.60
C ASN A 90 -13.72 -14.23 -12.77
N LEU A 91 -14.18 -12.98 -12.90
CA LEU A 91 -14.98 -12.50 -14.03
C LEU A 91 -14.14 -12.29 -15.31
N LEU A 92 -12.84 -12.03 -15.18
CA LEU A 92 -11.98 -11.79 -16.33
C LEU A 92 -11.76 -13.09 -17.12
N PRO A 93 -11.97 -13.08 -18.46
CA PRO A 93 -11.72 -14.26 -19.28
C PRO A 93 -10.23 -14.47 -19.63
N TRP A 94 -9.34 -13.54 -19.27
CA TRP A 94 -7.89 -13.55 -19.57
C TRP A 94 -7.00 -13.51 -18.30
N ARG A 95 -7.21 -14.43 -17.36
CA ARG A 95 -6.48 -14.44 -16.09
C ARG A 95 -5.00 -14.81 -16.28
N ILE A 96 -4.11 -13.97 -15.77
CA ILE A 96 -2.67 -14.16 -15.93
C ILE A 96 -2.15 -15.26 -14.98
N ASN A 97 -1.40 -16.23 -15.52
CA ASN A 97 -0.66 -17.21 -14.72
C ASN A 97 0.55 -16.55 -14.07
N LEU A 98 0.76 -16.86 -12.78
CA LEU A 98 1.94 -16.40 -12.06
C LEU A 98 3.16 -17.24 -12.42
N ASN A 99 4.04 -16.67 -13.23
CA ASN A 99 5.32 -17.21 -13.65
C ASN A 99 6.39 -16.18 -13.33
N TRP A 100 7.66 -16.60 -13.21
CA TRP A 100 8.75 -15.67 -12.87
C TRP A 100 8.84 -14.47 -13.84
N TRP A 101 8.49 -14.64 -15.12
CA TRP A 101 8.52 -13.58 -16.13
C TRP A 101 7.23 -12.73 -16.17
N THR A 102 6.08 -13.25 -15.70
CA THR A 102 4.85 -12.45 -15.65
C THR A 102 4.86 -11.52 -14.46
N LEU A 103 5.60 -11.88 -13.40
CA LEU A 103 5.83 -11.04 -12.23
C LEU A 103 6.34 -9.62 -12.57
N PRO A 104 7.48 -9.42 -13.28
CA PRO A 104 7.97 -8.07 -13.59
C PRO A 104 6.99 -7.29 -14.48
N ILE A 105 6.26 -7.97 -15.38
CA ILE A 105 5.26 -7.31 -16.23
C ILE A 105 4.09 -6.80 -15.38
N CYS A 106 3.53 -7.65 -14.51
CA CYS A 106 2.48 -7.27 -13.58
C CYS A 106 2.95 -6.17 -12.62
N PHE A 107 4.21 -6.22 -12.17
CA PHE A 107 4.82 -5.20 -11.33
C PHE A 107 4.87 -3.84 -12.04
N VAL A 108 5.37 -3.79 -13.28
CA VAL A 108 5.40 -2.55 -14.07
C VAL A 108 3.99 -2.02 -14.35
N ALA A 109 3.04 -2.89 -14.66
CA ALA A 109 1.65 -2.49 -14.86
C ALA A 109 1.03 -1.91 -13.57
N TYR A 110 1.28 -2.55 -12.42
CA TYR A 110 0.84 -2.06 -11.12
C TYR A 110 1.47 -0.70 -10.79
N ASP A 111 2.78 -0.57 -10.99
CA ASP A 111 3.52 0.68 -10.74
C ASP A 111 3.01 1.81 -11.64
N PHE A 112 2.74 1.54 -12.91
CA PHE A 112 2.14 2.49 -13.83
C PHE A 112 0.76 2.96 -13.35
N CYS A 113 -0.12 2.04 -12.97
CA CYS A 113 -1.44 2.39 -12.41
C CYS A 113 -1.31 3.20 -11.11
N SER A 114 -0.40 2.82 -10.23
CA SER A 114 -0.09 3.53 -8.98
C SER A 114 0.41 4.96 -9.25
N TYR A 115 1.33 5.13 -10.19
CA TYR A 115 1.83 6.44 -10.62
C TYR A 115 0.70 7.34 -11.12
N TRP A 116 -0.18 6.82 -11.99
CA TRP A 116 -1.29 7.63 -12.51
C TRP A 116 -2.33 7.95 -11.45
N SER A 117 -2.66 7.01 -10.57
CA SER A 117 -3.51 7.27 -9.40
C SER A 117 -2.95 8.41 -8.54
N HIS A 118 -1.65 8.36 -8.25
CA HIS A 118 -0.95 9.40 -7.51
C HIS A 118 -0.98 10.73 -8.28
N ARG A 119 -0.65 10.73 -9.57
CA ARG A 119 -0.66 11.94 -10.40
C ARG A 119 -2.06 12.57 -10.47
N ILE A 120 -3.11 11.77 -10.68
CA ILE A 120 -4.52 12.21 -10.66
C ILE A 120 -4.87 12.86 -9.33
N SER A 121 -4.36 12.31 -8.23
CA SER A 121 -4.56 12.87 -6.90
C SER A 121 -3.95 14.25 -6.71
N HIS A 122 -2.93 14.62 -7.49
CA HIS A 122 -2.34 15.96 -7.45
C HIS A 122 -3.05 16.99 -8.32
N PHE A 123 -3.75 16.58 -9.38
CA PHE A 123 -4.41 17.53 -10.29
C PHE A 123 -5.95 17.57 -10.19
N ASN A 124 -6.58 16.59 -9.53
CA ASN A 124 -8.03 16.54 -9.34
C ASN A 124 -8.40 16.82 -7.87
N ARG A 125 -9.31 17.78 -7.61
CA ARG A 125 -9.66 18.21 -6.25
C ARG A 125 -10.31 17.12 -5.38
N PHE A 126 -11.09 16.22 -5.98
CA PHE A 126 -11.71 15.11 -5.26
C PHE A 126 -10.65 14.12 -4.77
N PHE A 127 -9.75 13.71 -5.65
CA PHE A 127 -8.66 12.80 -5.28
C PHE A 127 -7.56 13.49 -4.45
N TRP A 128 -7.38 14.81 -4.57
CA TRP A 128 -6.53 15.58 -3.68
C TRP A 128 -7.02 15.52 -2.23
N ALA A 129 -8.33 15.56 -2.00
CA ALA A 129 -8.88 15.46 -0.64
C ALA A 129 -8.51 14.13 0.04
N THR A 130 -8.32 13.05 -0.72
CA THR A 130 -7.85 11.76 -0.18
C THR A 130 -6.34 11.72 0.02
N HIS A 131 -5.58 12.67 -0.53
CA HIS A 131 -4.12 12.64 -0.57
C HIS A 131 -3.43 13.73 0.25
N VAL A 132 -4.07 14.89 0.42
CA VAL A 132 -3.50 16.08 1.06
C VAL A 132 -2.96 15.82 2.47
N VAL A 133 -3.55 14.89 3.22
CA VAL A 133 -3.09 14.53 4.59
C VAL A 133 -1.62 14.12 4.60
N HIS A 134 -1.16 13.42 3.56
CA HIS A 134 0.23 13.01 3.39
C HIS A 134 1.13 14.21 3.08
N HIS A 135 0.66 15.15 2.27
CA HIS A 135 1.39 16.35 1.86
C HIS A 135 1.32 17.51 2.85
N SER A 136 0.60 17.35 3.96
CA SER A 136 0.45 18.40 4.96
C SER A 136 1.51 18.32 6.08
N ALA A 137 2.53 17.48 5.93
CA ALA A 137 3.68 17.50 6.82
C ALA A 137 4.57 18.69 6.45
N GLU A 138 5.00 19.46 7.46
CA GLU A 138 5.90 20.59 7.28
C GLU A 138 7.37 20.12 7.31
N HIS A 139 7.65 19.02 8.02
CA HIS A 139 9.01 18.47 8.14
C HIS A 139 9.14 17.15 7.38
N TYR A 140 10.25 17.01 6.66
CA TYR A 140 10.59 15.76 5.97
C TYR A 140 11.31 14.83 6.94
N ASN A 141 10.59 13.84 7.46
CA ASN A 141 11.08 12.77 8.34
C ASN A 141 10.28 11.47 8.11
N LEU A 142 10.70 10.37 8.72
CA LEU A 142 10.08 9.05 8.53
C LEU A 142 8.65 8.94 9.06
N THR A 143 8.22 9.82 9.98
CA THR A 143 6.83 9.78 10.50
C THR A 143 5.81 10.24 9.46
N VAL A 144 6.23 10.93 8.40
CA VAL A 144 5.38 11.28 7.26
C VAL A 144 4.82 10.03 6.57
N ALA A 145 5.52 8.89 6.65
CA ALA A 145 5.01 7.61 6.17
C ALA A 145 3.71 7.18 6.86
N PHE A 146 3.52 7.58 8.13
CA PHE A 146 2.31 7.25 8.91
C PHE A 146 1.12 8.16 8.60
N ARG A 147 1.34 9.30 7.90
CA ARG A 147 0.30 10.27 7.53
C ARG A 147 -0.49 9.86 6.28
N GLN A 148 -0.95 8.60 6.23
CA GLN A 148 -1.86 8.19 5.16
C GLN A 148 -3.30 8.54 5.53
N SER A 149 -4.04 9.09 4.57
CA SER A 149 -5.46 9.38 4.76
C SER A 149 -6.25 8.10 5.01
N TRP A 150 -7.26 8.17 5.88
CA TRP A 150 -8.14 7.02 6.16
C TRP A 150 -9.01 6.63 4.97
N VAL A 151 -9.14 7.53 3.99
CA VAL A 151 -9.92 7.32 2.76
C VAL A 151 -9.02 7.17 1.52
N GLN A 152 -7.75 6.83 1.73
CA GLN A 152 -6.75 6.63 0.66
C GLN A 152 -7.21 5.58 -0.38
N HIS A 153 -8.01 4.58 0.00
CA HIS A 153 -8.46 3.52 -0.91
C HIS A 153 -9.39 3.98 -2.04
N PHE A 154 -9.99 5.18 -2.00
CA PHE A 154 -10.85 5.63 -3.12
C PHE A 154 -10.08 5.91 -4.42
N LYS A 155 -8.75 6.04 -4.35
CA LYS A 155 -7.89 6.24 -5.53
C LYS A 155 -7.11 4.99 -5.93
N THR A 156 -7.18 3.91 -5.16
CA THR A 156 -6.35 2.70 -5.33
C THR A 156 -7.23 1.48 -5.61
#